data_AF-F0GJ07-F1
#
_entry.id   AF-F0GJ07-F1
#
_cell.length_a   1.000
_cell.length_b   1.000
_cell.length_c   1.000
_cell.angle_alpha   90.00
_cell.angle_beta   90.00
_cell.angle_gamma   90.00
#
_symmetry.space_group_name_H-M   'P 1'
#
loop_
_entity.id
_entity.type
_entity.pdbx_description
1 polymer ?
#
loop_
_entity_poly.entity_id
_entity_poly.type
_entity_poly.pdbx_seq_one_letter_code
_entity_poly.pdbx_strand_id
1 'polypeptide(L)' 'YGGISAGRTRIRLSQEKLAAMLSLTRQTTNQLLKALQADGVVRLHVGEIELLDVEALRRASGLPDGGIR' A
#
# COMPACT_ATOMS: atom_id res chain seq x y z
N TYR A 1 16.80 19.47 2.82
CA TYR A 1 15.51 18.89 3.25
C TYR A 1 15.39 17.53 2.59
N GLY A 2 15.55 16.48 3.38
CA GLY A 2 15.69 15.11 2.91
C GLY A 2 14.41 14.63 2.25
N GLY A 3 14.40 14.59 0.92
CA GLY A 3 13.40 13.84 0.18
C GLY A 3 13.49 12.40 0.66
N ILE A 4 12.36 11.88 1.13
CA ILE A 4 12.09 10.44 1.17
C ILE A 4 12.47 9.91 -0.20
N SER A 5 13.72 9.46 -0.32
CA SER A 5 14.19 8.76 -1.52
C SER A 5 13.18 7.64 -1.70
N ALA A 6 12.56 7.57 -2.88
CA ALA A 6 11.55 6.61 -3.28
C ALA A 6 12.09 5.18 -3.12
N GLY A 7 12.22 4.75 -1.88
CA GLY A 7 12.67 3.47 -1.45
C GLY A 7 11.44 2.60 -1.46
N ARG A 8 11.34 1.79 -2.52
CA ARG A 8 10.40 0.67 -2.65
C ARG A 8 10.17 0.06 -1.27
N THR A 9 9.04 0.36 -0.65
CA THR A 9 8.78 -0.05 0.73
C THR A 9 8.15 -1.43 0.67
N ARG A 10 8.94 -2.46 0.99
CA ARG A 10 8.49 -3.84 0.94
C ARG A 10 7.97 -4.26 2.31
N ILE A 11 6.69 -4.59 2.38
CA ILE A 11 6.01 -5.01 3.60
C ILE A 11 5.77 -6.53 3.52
N ARG A 12 6.30 -7.27 4.49
CA ARG A 12 6.01 -8.70 4.66
C ARG A 12 4.66 -8.88 5.33
N LEU A 13 3.61 -8.79 4.52
CA LEU A 13 2.24 -8.95 4.95
C LEU A 13 1.47 -9.78 3.91
N SER A 14 0.88 -10.88 4.34
CA SER A 14 -0.03 -11.63 3.50
C SER A 14 -1.33 -10.85 3.32
N GLN A 15 -1.98 -11.04 2.17
CA GLN A 15 -3.27 -10.41 1.87
C GLN A 15 -4.34 -10.78 2.89
N GLU A 16 -4.27 -11.99 3.44
CA GLU A 16 -5.17 -12.46 4.50
C GLU A 16 -4.99 -11.65 5.78
N LYS A 17 -3.73 -11.35 6.12
CA LYS A 17 -3.41 -10.55 7.31
C LYS A 17 -3.78 -9.09 7.09
N LEU A 18 -3.63 -8.56 5.87
CA LEU A 18 -4.16 -7.24 5.50
C LEU A 18 -5.69 -7.20 5.59
N ALA A 19 -6.37 -8.22 5.10
CA ALA A 19 -7.82 -8.35 5.16
C ALA A 19 -8.30 -8.34 6.62
N ALA A 20 -7.63 -9.11 7.49
CA ALA A 20 -7.91 -9.12 8.91
C ALA A 20 -7.68 -7.76 9.59
N MET A 21 -6.61 -7.04 9.23
CA MET A 21 -6.32 -5.69 9.76
C MET A 21 -7.36 -4.64 9.34
N LEU A 22 -7.89 -4.76 8.13
CA LEU A 22 -8.90 -3.85 7.59
C LEU A 22 -10.34 -4.33 7.87
N SER A 23 -10.49 -5.46 8.58
CA SER A 23 -11.78 -6.13 8.81
C SER A 23 -12.55 -6.42 7.51
N LEU A 24 -11.82 -6.68 6.42
CA LEU A 24 -12.32 -7.02 5.09
C LEU A 24 -12.20 -8.52 4.82
N THR A 25 -12.94 -9.02 3.83
CA THR A 25 -12.77 -10.40 3.35
C THR A 25 -11.50 -10.54 2.50
N ARG A 26 -10.96 -11.76 2.40
CA ARG A 26 -9.85 -12.07 1.47
C ARG A 26 -10.20 -11.71 0.02
N GLN A 27 -11.46 -11.89 -0.38
CA GLN A 27 -11.92 -11.59 -1.73
C GLN A 27 -11.90 -10.09 -2.01
N THR A 28 -12.53 -9.28 -1.15
CA THR A 28 -12.57 -7.82 -1.27
C THR A 28 -11.16 -7.23 -1.22
N THR A 29 -10.32 -7.74 -0.32
CA THR A 29 -8.92 -7.33 -0.20
C THR A 29 -8.13 -7.64 -1.48
N ASN A 30 -8.31 -8.84 -2.05
CA ASN A 30 -7.67 -9.18 -3.33
C ASN A 30 -8.12 -8.30 -4.49
N GLN A 31 -9.41 -7.96 -4.55
CA GLN A 31 -9.94 -7.07 -5.58
C GLN A 31 -9.33 -5.66 -5.46
N LEU A 32 -9.27 -5.11 -4.25
CA LEU A 32 -8.68 -3.80 -3.99
C LEU A 32 -7.17 -3.78 -4.29
N LEU A 33 -6.44 -4.83 -3.87
CA LEU A 33 -5.02 -4.98 -4.14
C LEU A 33 -4.72 -5.12 -5.64
N LYS A 34 -5.57 -5.83 -6.39
CA LYS A 34 -5.45 -5.93 -7.85
C LYS A 34 -5.69 -4.60 -8.54
N ALA A 35 -6.66 -3.81 -8.07
CA ALA A 35 -6.89 -2.45 -8.57
C ALA A 35 -5.67 -1.56 -8.33
N LEU A 36 -5.16 -1.51 -7.08
CA LEU A 36 -3.96 -0.75 -6.74
C LEU A 36 -2.71 -1.21 -7.50
N GLN A 37 -2.63 -2.49 -7.87
CA GLN A 37 -1.57 -3.01 -8.72
C GLN A 37 -1.72 -2.58 -10.19
N ALA A 38 -2.96 -2.52 -10.70
CA ALA A 38 -3.24 -2.03 -12.05
C ALA A 38 -2.92 -0.54 -12.19
N ASP A 39 -3.16 0.25 -11.13
CA ASP A 39 -2.77 1.66 -11.04
C ASP A 39 -1.26 1.88 -10.80
N GLY A 40 -0.47 0.80 -10.69
CA GLY A 40 0.99 0.88 -10.49
C GLY A 40 1.40 1.41 -9.11
N VAL A 41 0.49 1.39 -8.13
CA VAL A 41 0.74 1.90 -6.76
C VAL A 41 1.43 0.84 -5.90
N VAL A 42 1.05 -0.44 -6.07
CA VAL A 42 1.59 -1.58 -5.31
C VAL A 42 1.93 -2.75 -6.23
N ARG A 43 2.79 -3.65 -5.76
CA ARG A 43 3.11 -4.91 -6.41
C ARG A 43 2.91 -6.05 -5.43
N LEU A 44 2.14 -7.04 -5.82
CA LEU A 44 1.81 -8.18 -4.98
C LEU A 44 2.80 -9.31 -5.25
N HIS A 45 3.39 -9.84 -4.18
CA HIS A 45 4.21 -11.05 -4.20
C HIS A 45 3.59 -12.07 -3.25
N VAL A 46 4.00 -13.34 -3.35
CA VAL A 46 3.50 -14.39 -2.46
C VAL A 46 3.96 -14.10 -1.02
N GLY A 47 3.01 -13.67 -0.17
CA GLY A 47 3.28 -13.33 1.24
C GLY A 47 3.91 -11.95 1.47
N GLU A 48 4.10 -11.13 0.43
CA GLU A 48 4.65 -9.78 0.54
C GLU A 48 3.88 -8.78 -0.34
N ILE A 49 3.81 -7.53 0.12
CA ILE A 49 3.25 -6.40 -0.63
C ILE A 49 4.36 -5.37 -0.77
N GLU A 50 4.72 -5.03 -2.00
CA GLU A 50 5.71 -4.02 -2.31
C GLU A 50 5.01 -2.72 -2.69
N LEU A 51 5.23 -1.65 -1.93
CA LEU A 51 4.76 -0.32 -2.31
C LEU A 51 5.74 0.28 -3.31
N LEU A 52 5.25 0.56 -4.51
CA LEU A 52 6.04 1.14 -5.59
C LEU A 52 6.18 2.65 -5.39
N ASP A 53 5.12 3.30 -4.93
CA ASP A 53 5.11 4.74 -4.66
C ASP A 53 4.26 5.02 -3.40
N VAL A 54 4.97 5.21 -2.28
CA VAL A 54 4.35 5.54 -0.98
C VAL A 54 3.75 6.95 -1.02
N GLU A 55 4.30 7.87 -1.80
CA GLU A 55 3.72 9.21 -1.96
C GLU A 55 2.42 9.16 -2.78
N ALA A 56 2.37 8.36 -3.85
CA ALA A 56 1.13 8.14 -4.59
C ALA A 56 0.05 7.48 -3.74
N LEU A 57 0.40 6.47 -2.92
CA LEU A 57 -0.55 5.87 -1.98
C LEU A 57 -1.03 6.90 -0.94
N ARG A 58 -0.14 7.77 -0.45
CA ARG A 58 -0.48 8.82 0.51
C ARG A 58 -1.44 9.84 -0.11
N ARG A 59 -1.18 10.30 -1.34
CA ARG A 59 -2.10 11.15 -2.13
C ARG A 59 -3.46 10.50 -2.35
N ALA A 60 -3.49 9.21 -2.71
CA ALA A 60 -4.74 8.46 -2.91
C ALA A 60 -5.52 8.23 -1.60
N SER A 61 -4.82 8.11 -0.46
CA SER A 61 -5.43 7.93 0.85
C SER A 61 -6.01 9.22 1.47
N GLY A 62 -5.71 10.39 0.91
CA GLY A 62 -6.16 11.68 1.43
C GLY A 62 -5.51 12.10 2.75
N LEU A 63 -4.49 11.38 3.24
CA LEU A 63 -3.73 11.83 4.41
C LEU A 63 -2.80 12.98 4.01
N PRO A 64 -2.96 14.20 4.57
CA PRO A 64 -2.07 15.30 4.27
C PRO A 64 -0.63 14.92 4.64
N ASP A 65 0.28 15.18 3.71
CA ASP A 65 1.70 15.00 3.88
C ASP A 65 2.18 16.00 4.97
N GLY A 66 2.50 15.51 6.17
CA GLY A 66 3.35 16.24 7.12
C GLY A 66 2.71 17.39 7.91
N GLY A 67 1.49 17.23 8.42
CA GLY A 67 0.91 18.16 9.39
C GLY A 67 1.31 17.89 10.85
N ILE A 68 2.60 17.82 11.19
CA ILE A 68 3.06 18.12 12.55
C ILE A 68 3.78 19.46 12.53
N ARG A 69 3.02 20.52 12.79
CA ARG A 69 3.56 21.77 13.36
C ARG A 69 3.36 21.71 14.87
#